data_AF-A0A0C2BR04-F1
#
_entry.id   AF-A0A0C2BR04-F1
#
_cell.length_a   1.000
_cell.length_b   1.000
_cell.length_c   1.000
_cell.angle_alpha   90.00
_cell.angle_beta   90.00
_cell.angle_gamma   90.00
#
_symmetry.space_group_name_H-M   'P 1'
#
loop_
_entity.id
_entity.type
_entity.pdbx_description
1 polymer ?
#
loop_
_entity_poly.entity_id
_entity_poly.type
_entity_poly.pdbx_seq_one_letter_code
_entity_poly.pdbx_strand_id
1 'polypeptide(L)'
;MDDPHIKVCFPICHHFWQKKNLRLSLDIRQIIEAALSSGKVAEVARAIEESLELDGFGITVLQVDYTNPKTKLNATMFQNLKKWCSVYVGIDPDLGFPYLYEIQVGKLLGEYD
;
A
#
# COMPACT_ATOMS: atom_id res chain seq x y z
N MET A 1 2.68 14.19 7.43
CA MET A 1 3.21 13.07 6.63
C MET A 1 4.73 13.20 6.71
N ASP A 2 5.25 13.13 7.93
CA ASP A 2 6.54 13.73 8.31
C ASP A 2 7.41 12.73 9.08
N ASP A 3 7.18 11.43 8.85
CA ASP A 3 8.02 10.40 9.45
C ASP A 3 9.39 10.42 8.74
N PRO A 4 10.51 10.64 9.47
CA PRO A 4 11.84 10.78 8.88
C PRO A 4 12.33 9.51 8.17
N HIS A 5 11.72 8.37 8.47
CA HIS A 5 12.05 7.09 7.87
C HIS A 5 11.35 6.86 6.52
N ILE A 6 10.40 7.70 6.12
CA ILE A 6 9.75 7.61 4.82
C ILE A 6 10.53 8.49 3.83
N LYS A 7 11.19 7.86 2.85
CA LYS A 7 11.91 8.57 1.78
C LYS A 7 11.04 8.85 0.56
N VAL A 8 10.09 7.97 0.29
CA VAL A 8 9.16 8.08 -0.84
C VAL A 8 7.78 7.73 -0.35
N CYS A 9 6.79 8.55 -0.67
CA CYS A 9 5.39 8.23 -0.45
C CYS A 9 4.55 8.79 -1.60
N PHE A 10 4.02 7.90 -2.43
CA PHE A 10 3.20 8.28 -3.58
C PHE A 10 1.90 7.49 -3.60
N PRO A 11 0.79 8.06 -3.08
CA PRO A 11 -0.51 7.42 -3.15
C PRO A 11 -1.22 7.72 -4.49
N ILE A 12 -1.57 6.67 -5.22
CA ILE A 12 -2.39 6.70 -6.43
C ILE A 12 -3.78 6.17 -6.07
N CYS A 13 -4.59 7.05 -5.47
CA CYS A 13 -5.90 6.69 -4.96
C CYS A 13 -6.89 7.83 -5.24
N HIS A 14 -8.13 7.49 -5.62
CA HIS A 14 -9.18 8.49 -5.73
C HIS A 14 -9.46 9.16 -4.37
N HIS A 15 -9.84 10.45 -4.38
CA HIS A 15 -10.15 11.21 -3.16
C HIS A 15 -11.24 10.57 -2.28
N PHE A 16 -12.05 9.67 -2.86
CA PHE A 16 -13.04 8.87 -2.14
C PHE A 16 -12.41 7.99 -1.06
N TRP A 17 -11.19 7.50 -1.28
CA TRP A 17 -10.43 6.73 -0.29
C TRP A 17 -9.99 7.59 0.90
N GLN A 18 -9.80 8.89 0.70
CA GLN A 18 -9.22 9.80 1.70
C GLN A 18 -10.25 10.37 2.71
N LYS A 19 -11.55 10.09 2.57
CA LYS A 19 -12.60 10.71 3.40
C LYS A 19 -12.97 9.89 4.65
N LYS A 20 -12.51 10.33 5.81
CA LYS A 20 -12.77 9.81 7.19
C LYS A 20 -14.21 9.45 7.62
N ASN A 21 -15.25 9.68 6.81
CA ASN A 21 -16.66 9.66 7.28
C ASN A 21 -17.56 8.61 6.61
N LEU A 22 -17.00 7.62 5.92
CA LEU A 22 -17.73 6.43 5.50
C LEU A 22 -17.07 5.22 6.15
N ARG A 23 -17.86 4.24 6.61
CA ARG A 23 -17.44 2.90 7.10
C ARG A 23 -16.53 2.10 6.14
N LEU A 24 -16.01 2.71 5.09
CA LEU A 24 -15.24 2.15 3.98
C LEU A 24 -14.08 3.07 3.54
N SER A 25 -13.65 4.03 4.36
CA SER A 25 -12.57 4.94 3.99
C SER A 25 -11.20 4.38 4.33
N LEU A 26 -10.44 4.06 3.30
CA LEU A 26 -9.05 3.62 3.39
C LEU A 26 -8.15 4.78 3.83
N ASP A 27 -7.74 4.80 5.10
CA ASP A 27 -6.78 5.80 5.55
C ASP A 27 -5.38 5.41 5.05
N ILE A 28 -4.84 6.20 4.12
CA ILE A 28 -3.47 6.03 3.61
C ILE A 28 -2.46 5.97 4.77
N ARG A 29 -2.76 6.61 5.91
CA ARG A 29 -1.91 6.54 7.11
C ARG A 29 -1.80 5.14 7.68
N GLN A 30 -2.87 4.35 7.70
CA GLN A 30 -2.83 2.96 8.19
C GLN A 30 -1.97 2.08 7.27
N ILE A 31 -2.00 2.32 5.96
CA ILE A 31 -1.13 1.63 5.01
C ILE A 31 0.34 1.97 5.26
N ILE A 32 0.65 3.24 5.51
CA ILE A 32 2.00 3.70 5.81
C ILE A 32 2.49 3.11 7.15
N GLU A 33 1.66 3.15 8.19
CA GLU A 33 1.96 2.57 9.51
C GLU A 33 2.24 1.07 9.41
N ALA A 34 1.43 0.34 8.63
CA ALA A 34 1.66 -1.08 8.37
C ALA A 34 2.99 -1.30 7.62
N ALA A 35 3.32 -0.48 6.63
CA ALA A 35 4.59 -0.57 5.90
C ALA A 35 5.81 -0.33 6.80
N LEU A 36 5.69 0.55 7.80
CA LEU A 36 6.73 0.83 8.80
C LEU A 36 6.85 -0.26 9.87
N SER A 37 5.80 -1.07 10.07
CA SER A 37 5.75 -2.05 11.16
C SER A 37 6.64 -3.29 10.94
N SER A 38 6.95 -3.64 9.69
CA SER A 38 7.69 -4.86 9.38
C SER A 38 8.43 -4.79 8.03
N GLY A 39 9.60 -5.43 7.98
CA GLY A 39 10.35 -5.74 6.76
C GLY A 39 9.81 -6.94 5.98
N LYS A 40 8.74 -7.60 6.43
CA LYS A 40 8.17 -8.80 5.80
C LYS A 40 6.82 -8.50 5.14
N VAL A 41 6.73 -8.70 3.82
CA VAL A 41 5.53 -8.42 3.01
C VAL A 41 4.24 -9.05 3.55
N ALA A 42 4.31 -10.28 4.07
CA ALA A 42 3.13 -10.99 4.57
C ALA A 42 2.60 -10.39 5.88
N GLU A 43 3.48 -9.88 6.74
CA GLU A 43 3.09 -9.20 7.98
C GLU A 43 2.50 -7.82 7.67
N VAL A 44 3.09 -7.08 6.72
CA VAL A 44 2.54 -5.81 6.24
C VAL A 44 1.15 -6.00 5.63
N ALA A 45 0.96 -7.00 4.76
CA ALA A 45 -0.34 -7.27 4.14
C ALA A 45 -1.43 -7.59 5.18
N ARG A 46 -1.10 -8.43 6.17
CA ARG A 46 -2.01 -8.78 7.27
C ARG A 46 -2.36 -7.56 8.12
N ALA A 47 -1.38 -6.73 8.48
CA ALA A 47 -1.63 -5.52 9.27
C ALA A 47 -2.58 -4.55 8.54
N ILE A 48 -2.45 -4.44 7.22
CA ILE A 48 -3.35 -3.64 6.37
C ILE A 48 -4.77 -4.22 6.40
N GLU A 49 -4.91 -5.53 6.22
CA GLU A 49 -6.20 -6.24 6.27
C GLU A 49 -6.92 -6.02 7.60
N GLU A 50 -6.21 -6.25 8.71
CA GLU A 50 -6.73 -6.09 10.07
C GLU A 50 -7.10 -4.62 10.36
N SER A 51 -6.29 -3.65 9.91
CA SER A 51 -6.51 -2.23 10.22
C SER A 51 -7.67 -1.59 9.45
N LEU A 52 -7.99 -2.10 8.27
CA LEU A 52 -8.96 -1.49 7.36
C LEU A 52 -10.32 -2.18 7.39
N GLU A 53 -10.42 -3.40 7.93
CA GLU A 53 -11.66 -4.18 8.05
C GLU A 53 -12.45 -4.26 6.71
N LEU A 54 -11.73 -4.35 5.59
CA LEU A 54 -12.31 -4.27 4.25
C LEU A 54 -12.79 -5.63 3.73
N ASP A 55 -14.08 -5.92 3.91
CA ASP A 55 -14.70 -7.10 3.30
C ASP A 55 -14.78 -6.98 1.76
N GLY A 56 -14.43 -8.08 1.07
CA GLY A 56 -14.41 -8.14 -0.40
C GLY A 56 -13.28 -7.35 -1.06
N PHE A 57 -12.16 -7.12 -0.36
CA PHE A 57 -10.96 -6.48 -0.90
C PHE A 57 -9.77 -7.43 -0.90
N GLY A 58 -8.95 -7.36 -1.95
CA GLY A 58 -7.64 -8.00 -2.02
C GLY A 58 -6.55 -6.98 -1.70
N ILE A 59 -5.57 -7.41 -0.92
CA ILE A 59 -4.38 -6.61 -0.57
C ILE A 59 -3.15 -7.31 -1.15
N THR A 60 -2.33 -6.58 -1.89
CA THR A 60 -1.05 -7.07 -2.40
C THR A 60 0.06 -6.16 -1.88
N VAL A 61 1.11 -6.76 -1.32
CA VAL A 61 2.31 -6.04 -0.90
C VAL A 61 3.50 -6.61 -1.65
N LEU A 62 4.07 -5.80 -2.53
CA LEU A 62 5.31 -6.10 -3.23
C LEU A 62 6.45 -5.34 -2.56
N GLN A 63 7.56 -6.04 -2.31
CA GLN A 63 8.78 -5.44 -1.79
C GLN A 63 9.84 -5.39 -2.89
N VAL A 64 10.43 -4.21 -3.07
CA VAL A 64 11.42 -3.95 -4.10
C VAL A 64 12.69 -3.42 -3.45
N ASP A 65 13.81 -4.11 -3.66
CA ASP A 65 15.14 -3.62 -3.31
C ASP A 65 15.57 -2.54 -4.31
N TYR A 66 15.36 -1.28 -3.95
CA TYR A 66 15.72 -0.12 -4.75
C TYR A 66 17.21 0.26 -4.64
N THR A 67 17.97 -0.40 -3.75
CA THR A 67 19.42 -0.20 -3.63
C THR A 67 20.17 -0.97 -4.72
N ASN A 68 19.57 -2.03 -5.26
CA ASN A 68 20.11 -2.75 -6.40
C ASN A 68 19.84 -2.00 -7.73
N PRO A 69 20.88 -1.52 -8.43
CA PRO A 69 20.72 -0.72 -9.66
C PRO A 69 20.12 -1.50 -10.84
N LYS A 70 20.11 -2.84 -10.76
CA LYS A 70 19.48 -3.72 -11.76
C LYS A 70 17.98 -3.88 -11.53
N THR A 71 17.47 -3.49 -10.37
CA THR A 71 16.03 -3.56 -10.08
C THR A 71 15.29 -2.59 -11.00
N LYS A 72 14.28 -3.11 -11.70
CA LYS A 72 13.38 -2.34 -12.57
C LYS A 72 11.95 -2.68 -12.20
N LEU A 73 11.14 -1.66 -11.95
CA LEU A 73 9.69 -1.81 -11.85
C LEU A 73 9.08 -1.47 -13.21
N ASN A 74 8.39 -2.43 -13.83
CA ASN A 74 7.61 -2.20 -15.04
C ASN A 74 6.14 -2.44 -14.71
N ALA A 75 5.48 -1.40 -14.23
CA ALA A 75 4.09 -1.44 -13.80
C ALA A 75 3.20 -0.69 -14.80
N THR A 76 2.01 -1.23 -15.03
CA THR A 76 0.92 -0.54 -15.71
C THR A 76 -0.35 -0.72 -14.91
N MET A 77 -1.30 0.20 -15.03
CA MET A 77 -2.55 0.14 -14.29
C MET A 77 -3.74 0.50 -15.18
N PHE A 78 -4.85 -0.20 -14.97
CA PHE A 78 -6.15 0.19 -15.50
C PHE A 78 -6.84 1.09 -14.48
N GLN A 79 -7.02 2.38 -14.81
CA GLN A 79 -7.50 3.39 -13.87
C GLN A 79 -9.00 3.28 -13.59
N ASN A 80 -9.40 2.34 -12.72
CA ASN A 80 -10.65 2.48 -11.96
C ASN A 80 -10.33 2.78 -10.50
N LEU A 81 -9.88 4.02 -10.24
CA LEU A 81 -9.45 4.47 -8.93
C LEU A 81 -10.56 4.49 -7.87
N LYS A 82 -11.83 4.19 -8.24
CA LYS A 82 -12.93 3.96 -7.28
C LYS A 82 -12.93 2.56 -6.70
N LYS A 83 -12.31 1.59 -7.39
CA LYS A 83 -12.23 0.18 -6.98
C LYS A 83 -10.81 -0.26 -6.62
N TRP A 84 -9.82 0.59 -6.86
CA TRP A 84 -8.42 0.28 -6.64
C TRP A 84 -7.67 1.51 -6.12
N CYS A 85 -6.74 1.27 -5.21
CA CYS A 85 -5.82 2.26 -4.64
C CYS A 85 -4.43 1.61 -4.55
N SER A 86 -3.39 2.36 -4.90
CA SER A 86 -2.01 1.93 -4.70
C SER A 86 -1.21 2.97 -3.96
N VAL A 87 -0.35 2.53 -3.05
CA VAL A 87 0.53 3.38 -2.27
C VAL A 87 1.94 2.83 -2.40
N TYR A 88 2.85 3.68 -2.89
CA TYR A 88 4.27 3.38 -2.91
C TYR A 88 4.92 4.00 -1.68
N VAL A 89 5.55 3.19 -0.83
CA VAL A 89 6.22 3.63 0.41
C VAL A 89 7.68 3.16 0.39
N GLY A 90 8.61 4.10 0.24
CA GLY A 90 10.04 3.86 0.35
C GLY A 90 10.51 4.09 1.78
N ILE A 91 11.06 3.05 2.40
CA ILE A 91 11.52 3.04 3.80
C ILE A 91 13.03 3.25 3.85
N ASP A 92 13.50 4.10 4.78
CA ASP A 92 14.92 4.37 5.02
C ASP A 92 15.71 3.08 5.37
N PRO A 93 16.88 2.82 4.74
CA PRO A 93 17.77 1.72 5.09
C PRO A 93 18.13 1.62 6.56
N ASP A 94 18.18 2.75 7.27
CA ASP A 94 18.64 2.82 8.66
C ASP A 94 17.66 2.15 9.64
N LEU A 95 16.43 1.82 9.20
CA LEU A 95 15.51 0.94 9.93
C LEU A 95 15.88 -0.55 9.86
N GLY A 96 16.91 -0.91 9.09
CA GLY A 96 17.39 -2.29 8.92
C GLY A 96 16.80 -3.05 7.73
N PHE A 97 15.98 -2.38 6.91
CA PHE A 97 15.32 -2.98 5.73
C PHE A 97 14.98 -1.93 4.65
N PRO A 98 15.94 -1.55 3.76
CA PRO A 98 15.73 -0.56 2.71
C PRO A 98 14.89 -1.11 1.56
N TYR A 99 13.58 -1.02 1.69
CA TYR A 99 12.69 -1.46 0.62
C TYR A 99 11.69 -0.39 0.21
N LEU A 100 11.35 -0.45 -1.07
CA LEU A 100 10.20 0.23 -1.64
C LEU A 100 9.06 -0.78 -1.62
N TYR A 101 8.07 -0.54 -0.78
CA TYR A 101 6.82 -1.27 -0.84
C TYR A 101 5.92 -0.66 -1.90
N GLU A 102 5.46 -1.48 -2.84
CA GLU A 102 4.27 -1.21 -3.63
C GLU A 102 3.11 -1.96 -3.00
N ILE A 103 2.17 -1.20 -2.44
CA ILE A 103 0.99 -1.73 -1.79
C ILE A 103 -0.19 -1.42 -2.68
N GLN A 104 -1.01 -2.43 -2.98
CA GLN A 104 -2.24 -2.25 -3.73
C GLN A 104 -3.41 -2.81 -2.93
N VAL A 105 -4.50 -2.06 -2.90
CA VAL A 105 -5.77 -2.45 -2.29
C VAL A 105 -6.83 -2.36 -3.38
N GLY A 106 -7.43 -3.49 -3.72
CA GLY A 106 -8.39 -3.61 -4.82
C GLY A 106 -9.67 -4.30 -4.39
N LYS A 107 -10.82 -3.78 -4.80
CA LYS A 107 -12.11 -4.44 -4.59
C LYS A 107 -12.16 -5.69 -5.44
N LEU A 108 -12.36 -6.84 -4.80
CA LEU A 108 -12.65 -8.08 -5.51
C LEU A 108 -14.01 -7.90 -6.21
N LEU A 109 -14.05 -8.18 -7.50
CA LEU A 109 -15.32 -8.33 -8.18
C LEU A 109 -15.88 -9.66 -7.66
N GLY A 110 -17.04 -9.61 -6.98
CA GLY A 110 -17.77 -10.82 -6.66
C GLY A 110 -17.93 -11.65 -7.93
N GLU A 111 -17.80 -12.97 -7.78
CA GLU A 111 -17.95 -13.94 -8.86
C GLU A 111 -19.12 -13.53 -9.78
N TYR A 112 -18.88 -13.59 -11.08
CA TYR A 112 -19.93 -13.44 -12.07
C TYR A 112 -21.09 -14.38 -11.69
N ASP A 113 -22.32 -13.85 -11.64
CA ASP A 113 -23.55 -14.66 -11.60
C ASP A 113 -23.51 -15.79 -12.65
#